data_AF-A0A9D7D6H7-F1
#
_entry.id   AF-A0A9D7D6H7-F1
#
_cell.length_a   1.000
_cell.length_b   1.000
_cell.length_c   1.000
_cell.angle_alpha   90.00
_cell.angle_beta   90.00
_cell.angle_gamma   90.00
#
_symmetry.space_group_name_H-M   'P 1'
#
loop_
_entity.id
_entity.type
_entity.pdbx_description
1 polymer ?
#
loop_
_entity_poly.entity_id
_entity_poly.type
_entity_poly.pdbx_seq_one_letter_code
_entity_poly.pdbx_strand_id
1 'polypeptide(L)' 'MTLKYKETDEHLLRRLGQALVLQWDELPDGLQDVLIDQASMVEDRDEAAHSAAEIEGFIRGVNTKSV' A
#
# COMPACT_ATOMS: atom_id res chain seq x y z
N MET A 1 -5.18 -7.51 -9.94
CA MET A 1 -3.86 -8.05 -10.38
C MET A 1 -3.02 -8.22 -9.14
N THR A 2 -2.44 -9.40 -8.88
CA THR A 2 -1.64 -9.63 -7.67
C THR A 2 -0.23 -10.11 -8.02
N LEU A 3 0.75 -9.74 -7.20
CA LEU A 3 2.13 -10.17 -7.35
C LEU A 3 2.24 -11.66 -6.97
N LYS A 4 2.93 -12.47 -7.77
CA LYS A 4 3.22 -13.86 -7.42
C LYS A 4 4.49 -13.93 -6.57
N TYR A 5 4.37 -14.35 -5.32
CA TYR A 5 5.50 -14.58 -4.41
C TYR A 5 5.22 -15.80 -3.51
N LYS A 6 6.26 -16.33 -2.86
CA LYS A 6 6.10 -17.44 -1.91
C LYS A 6 5.60 -16.91 -0.59
N GLU A 7 4.76 -17.67 0.11
CA GLU A 7 4.29 -17.31 1.46
C GLU A 7 5.44 -17.03 2.43
N THR A 8 6.55 -17.77 2.32
CA THR A 8 7.76 -17.54 3.14
C THR A 8 8.38 -16.16 2.93
N ASP A 9 8.12 -15.53 1.78
CA ASP A 9 8.68 -14.23 1.38
C ASP A 9 7.74 -13.06 1.72
N GLU A 10 6.56 -13.32 2.31
CA GLU A 10 5.55 -12.30 2.64
C GLU A 10 6.11 -11.17 3.54
N HIS A 11 7.07 -11.52 4.40
CA HIS A 11 7.78 -10.56 5.24
C HIS A 11 8.57 -9.52 4.43
N LEU A 12 9.05 -9.86 3.23
CA LEU A 12 9.74 -8.93 2.35
C LEU A 12 8.76 -7.94 1.73
N LEU A 13 7.59 -8.42 1.27
CA LEU A 13 6.54 -7.54 0.74
C LEU A 13 6.06 -6.54 1.80
N ARG A 14 5.85 -7.00 3.04
CA ARG A 14 5.48 -6.10 4.16
C ARG A 14 6.53 -5.03 4.43
N ARG A 15 7.82 -5.39 4.41
CA ARG A 15 8.92 -4.43 4.60
C ARG A 15 9.01 -3.42 3.46
N LEU A 16 8.82 -3.86 2.22
CA LEU A 16 8.79 -2.97 1.05
C LEU A 16 7.59 -2.02 1.10
N GLY A 17 6.40 -2.51 1.46
CA GLY A 17 5.21 -1.69 1.64
C GLY A 17 5.40 -0.62 2.73
N GLN A 18 5.99 -0.99 3.86
CA GLN A 18 6.33 -0.02 4.91
C GLN A 18 7.31 1.06 4.43
N ALA A 19 8.39 0.66 3.74
CA ALA A 19 9.36 1.61 3.21
C ALA A 19 8.73 2.57 2.18
N LEU A 20 7.82 2.07 1.35
CA LEU A 20 7.07 2.89 0.39
C LEU A 20 6.19 3.93 1.12
N VAL A 21 5.44 3.50 2.13
CA VAL A 21 4.57 4.39 2.92
C VAL A 21 5.38 5.47 3.64
N LEU A 22 6.55 5.13 4.19
CA LEU A 22 7.45 6.10 4.84
C LEU A 22 8.04 7.15 3.88
N GLN A 23 8.02 6.90 2.58
CA GLN A 23 8.50 7.83 1.55
C GLN A 23 7.36 8.39 0.71
N TRP A 24 6.11 8.18 1.12
CA TRP A 24 4.95 8.47 0.31
C TRP A 24 4.87 9.93 -0.12
N ASP A 25 5.17 10.86 0.78
CA ASP A 25 5.11 12.30 0.52
C ASP A 25 6.20 12.78 -0.47
N GLU A 26 7.23 11.97 -0.72
CA GLU A 26 8.28 12.25 -1.73
C GLU A 26 7.88 11.77 -3.14
N LEU A 27 6.81 10.99 -3.26
CA LEU A 27 6.32 10.50 -4.54
C LEU A 27 5.51 11.59 -5.25
N PRO A 28 5.62 11.75 -6.58
CA PRO A 28 4.75 12.65 -7.33
C PRO A 28 3.27 12.28 -7.16
N ASP A 29 2.39 13.27 -7.03
CA ASP A 29 0.95 13.08 -6.81
C ASP A 29 0.33 12.07 -7.80
N GLY A 30 0.63 12.21 -9.10
CA GLY A 30 0.10 11.29 -10.11
C GLY A 30 0.59 9.84 -9.95
N LEU A 31 1.75 9.62 -9.31
CA LEU A 31 2.22 8.28 -8.97
C LEU A 31 1.53 7.74 -7.71
N GLN A 32 1.25 8.61 -6.74
CA GLN A 32 0.46 8.26 -5.55
C GLN A 32 -0.94 7.75 -5.95
N ASP A 33 -1.61 8.45 -6.85
CA ASP A 33 -2.94 8.06 -7.38
C ASP A 33 -2.90 6.68 -8.03
N VAL A 34 -1.92 6.45 -8.93
CA VAL A 34 -1.74 5.15 -9.60
C VAL A 34 -1.51 4.03 -8.60
N LEU A 35 -0.72 4.28 -7.55
CA LEU A 35 -0.42 3.28 -6.53
C LEU A 35 -1.63 2.95 -5.65
N ILE A 36 -2.45 3.94 -5.30
CA ILE A 36 -3.71 3.74 -4.56
C ILE A 36 -4.69 2.91 -5.39
N ASP A 37 -4.90 3.29 -6.65
CA ASP A 37 -5.78 2.56 -7.58
C ASP A 37 -5.33 1.10 -7.72
N GLN A 38 -4.02 0.89 -7.94
CA GLN A 38 -3.46 -0.46 -8.03
C GLN A 38 -3.65 -1.25 -6.75
N ALA A 39 -3.37 -0.67 -5.59
CA ALA A 39 -3.51 -1.33 -4.31
C ALA A 39 -4.97 -1.78 -4.05
N SER A 40 -5.96 -1.00 -4.47
CA SER A 40 -7.39 -1.38 -4.37
C SER A 40 -7.79 -2.59 -5.24
N MET A 41 -6.96 -2.92 -6.24
CA MET A 41 -7.17 -4.05 -7.16
C MET A 41 -6.28 -5.26 -6.86
N VAL A 42 -5.43 -5.17 -5.83
CA VAL A 42 -4.60 -6.31 -5.39
C VAL A 42 -5.50 -7.24 -4.58
N GLU A 43 -5.62 -8.48 -5.07
CA GLU A 43 -6.24 -9.55 -4.29
C GLU A 43 -5.30 -9.89 -3.13
N ASP A 44 -5.77 -9.67 -1.90
CA ASP A 44 -5.09 -10.04 -0.66
C ASP A 44 -5.64 -11.39 -0.15
N ARG A 45 -4.95 -11.98 0.84
CA ARG A 45 -5.38 -13.22 1.50
C ARG A 45 -6.64 -13.03 2.35
N ASP A 46 -6.91 -11.81 2.82
CA ASP A 46 -8.17 -11.45 3.44
C ASP A 46 -9.18 -11.02 2.36
N GLU A 47 -10.34 -11.69 2.30
CA GLU A 47 -11.39 -11.47 1.28
C GLU A 47 -12.09 -10.09 1.35
N ALA A 48 -11.64 -9.19 2.22
CA ALA A 48 -12.20 -7.86 2.32
C ALA A 48 -11.67 -6.99 1.17
N ALA A 49 -12.53 -6.71 0.19
CA ALA A 49 -12.24 -5.67 -0.78
C ALA A 49 -12.06 -4.33 -0.05
N HIS A 50 -10.86 -3.75 -0.16
CA HIS A 50 -10.58 -2.41 0.37
C HIS A 50 -10.76 -1.38 -0.72
N SER A 51 -11.54 -0.35 -0.44
CA SER A 51 -11.71 0.78 -1.35
C SER A 51 -10.45 1.64 -1.40
N ALA A 52 -10.20 2.30 -2.53
CA ALA A 52 -9.15 3.30 -2.68
C ALA A 52 -9.18 4.36 -1.55
N ALA A 53 -10.37 4.76 -1.12
CA ALA A 53 -10.57 5.73 -0.04
C ALA A 53 -10.07 5.22 1.34
N GLU A 54 -10.23 3.93 1.64
CA GLU A 54 -9.72 3.33 2.87
C GLU A 54 -8.17 3.28 2.86
N ILE A 55 -7.58 2.94 1.71
CA ILE A 55 -6.13 2.90 1.53
C ILE A 55 -5.54 4.31 1.65
N GLU A 56 -6.15 5.30 1.01
CA GLU A 56 -5.74 6.70 1.13
C GLU A 56 -5.83 7.19 2.59
N GLY A 57 -6.93 6.88 3.27
CA GLY A 57 -7.12 7.23 4.67
C GLY A 57 -6.06 6.60 5.58
N PHE A 58 -5.69 5.34 5.33
CA PHE A 58 -4.59 4.66 6.03
C PHE A 58 -3.27 5.42 5.86
N ILE A 59 -2.87 5.70 4.61
CA ILE A 59 -1.58 6.36 4.31
C ILE A 59 -1.51 7.74 4.97
N ARG A 60 -2.56 8.55 4.85
CA ARG A 60 -2.63 9.87 5.51
C ARG A 60 -2.59 9.74 7.05
N GLY A 61 -3.24 8.71 7.59
CA GLY A 61 -3.30 8.47 9.04
C GLY A 61 -1.97 8.03 9.67
N VAL A 62 -1.07 7.39 8.89
CA VAL A 62 0.25 6.96 9.37
C VAL A 62 1.33 8.01 9.15
N ASN A 63 1.29 8.77 8.05
CA ASN A 63 2.24 9.88 7.82
C ASN A 63 2.04 11.03 8.80
N THR A 64 0.81 11.31 9.22
CA THR A 64 0.53 12.31 10.27
C THR A 64 1.04 11.92 11.66
N LYS A 65 1.38 10.64 11.88
CA LYS A 65 1.82 10.10 13.19
C LYS A 65 3.30 9.77 13.25
N SER A 66 4.06 10.01 12.18
CA SER A 66 5.49 9.76 12.16
C SER A 66 6.22 10.92 12.86
N VAL A 67 6.42 10.76 14.18
CA VAL A 67 7.32 11.54 15.03
C VAL A 67 8.43 10.62 15.52
#